data_AF-A0A947FPM0-F1
#
_entry.id   AF-A0A947FPM0-F1
#
_cell.length_a   1.000
_cell.length_b   1.000
_cell.length_c   1.000
_cell.angle_alpha   90.00
_cell.angle_beta   90.00
_cell.angle_gamma   90.00
#
_symmetry.space_group_name_H-M   'P 1'
#
loop_
_entity.id
_entity.type
_entity.pdbx_description
1 polymer ?
#
loop_
_entity_poly.entity_id
_entity_poly.type
_entity_poly.pdbx_seq_one_letter_code
_entity_poly.pdbx_strand_id
1 'polypeptide(L)'
;LHLGLYGWLRFLPLGQVTLPYWSFIILGFGLFAMFYGALVGLTQNKAKSLLAYSSISQMGMMLLLLGIGFSAPSKWHVIQTSLLLFALHHALSKGALFYGLSTQGIHKLALVLPALSLAGLPFTSGALAKSALKDQLIFLPELWVSLINWLLPLASIGTTLLMARFLYLCRNSHHSQTPKGLYWWLLLMCSLLIPWYWSLQTINIISIWSGFWPVLAGAVIAYVVYKGSYQSLFSRTPSIPPGDILILGEKVLKQSHLSSKTEHNTHQEESDFILGPQKAPAFIAVPERYLAKWTNAISLFLMVLIGLFLFLTDIL
;
A
#
# COMPACT_ATOMS: atom_id res chain seq x y z
N LEU A 1 8.56 -7.91 -3.74
CA LEU A 1 8.54 -6.46 -3.42
C LEU A 1 9.92 -5.98 -3.00
N HIS A 2 10.48 -6.46 -1.89
CA HIS A 2 11.80 -6.00 -1.41
C HIS A 2 12.99 -6.33 -2.33
N LEU A 3 12.91 -7.39 -3.15
CA LEU A 3 13.90 -7.62 -4.22
C LEU A 3 13.90 -6.49 -5.26
N GLY A 4 12.73 -5.95 -5.61
CA GLY A 4 12.62 -4.80 -6.51
C GLY A 4 13.18 -3.53 -5.88
N LEU A 5 12.87 -3.28 -4.60
CA LEU A 5 13.45 -2.19 -3.82
C LEU A 5 14.99 -2.30 -3.74
N TYR A 6 15.52 -3.50 -3.50
CA TYR A 6 16.97 -3.74 -3.53
C TYR A 6 17.57 -3.42 -4.91
N GLY A 7 16.88 -3.81 -5.99
CA GLY A 7 17.25 -3.43 -7.34
C GLY A 7 17.33 -1.90 -7.52
N TRP A 8 16.33 -1.16 -7.05
CA TRP A 8 16.36 0.31 -7.07
C TRP A 8 17.55 0.88 -6.31
N LEU A 9 17.80 0.39 -5.08
CA LEU A 9 18.94 0.82 -4.26
C LEU A 9 20.29 0.52 -4.91
N ARG A 10 20.38 -0.52 -5.74
CA ARG A 10 21.63 -0.96 -6.36
C ARG A 10 21.91 -0.25 -7.70
N PHE A 11 20.87 -0.01 -8.49
CA PHE A 11 21.03 0.41 -9.89
C PHE A 11 20.65 1.88 -10.16
N LEU A 12 19.90 2.53 -9.27
CA LEU A 12 19.61 3.95 -9.43
C LEU A 12 20.77 4.80 -8.91
N PRO A 13 21.05 5.97 -9.54
CA PRO A 13 22.17 6.83 -9.17
C PRO A 13 21.87 7.70 -7.92
N LEU A 14 21.29 7.08 -6.90
CA LEU A 14 20.89 7.72 -5.65
C LEU A 14 22.12 8.17 -4.87
N GLY A 15 22.10 9.40 -4.39
CA GLY A 15 23.24 9.98 -3.68
C GLY A 15 24.40 10.45 -4.57
N GLN A 16 24.29 10.30 -5.89
CA GLN A 16 25.36 10.67 -6.83
C GLN A 16 25.03 11.94 -7.61
N VAL A 17 23.84 12.01 -8.21
CA VAL A 17 23.42 13.11 -9.09
C VAL A 17 22.02 13.61 -8.74
N THR A 18 21.83 14.92 -8.79
CA THR A 18 20.52 15.54 -8.57
C THR A 18 19.71 15.42 -9.85
N LEU A 19 18.54 14.77 -9.77
CA LEU A 19 17.66 14.55 -10.91
C LEU A 19 16.23 15.00 -10.57
N PRO A 20 15.94 16.31 -10.58
CA PRO A 20 14.67 16.86 -10.10
C PRO A 20 13.44 16.34 -10.86
N TYR A 21 13.53 16.20 -12.18
CA TYR A 21 12.44 15.65 -12.99
C TYR A 21 12.09 14.21 -12.60
N TRP A 22 13.11 13.37 -12.37
CA TRP A 22 12.92 11.99 -11.91
C TRP A 22 12.37 11.94 -10.49
N SER A 23 12.79 12.86 -9.61
CA SER A 23 12.20 13.02 -8.29
C SER A 23 10.68 13.21 -8.39
N PHE A 24 10.21 14.18 -9.17
CA PHE A 24 8.77 14.48 -9.31
C PHE A 24 7.97 13.33 -9.90
N ILE A 25 8.51 12.65 -10.92
CA ILE A 25 7.87 11.47 -11.52
C ILE A 25 7.71 10.37 -10.47
N ILE A 26 8.77 10.08 -9.71
CA ILE A 26 8.75 9.03 -8.69
C ILE A 26 7.83 9.39 -7.53
N LEU A 27 7.82 10.66 -7.09
CA LEU A 27 6.88 11.15 -6.08
C LEU A 27 5.42 10.98 -6.55
N GLY A 28 5.12 11.34 -7.80
CA GLY A 28 3.81 11.17 -8.42
C GLY A 28 3.37 9.70 -8.45
N PHE A 29 4.25 8.78 -8.88
CA PHE A 29 3.97 7.34 -8.83
C PHE A 29 3.83 6.82 -7.40
N GLY A 30 4.60 7.36 -6.45
CA GLY A 30 4.51 7.02 -5.04
C GLY A 30 3.14 7.38 -4.46
N LEU A 31 2.68 8.61 -4.69
CA LEU A 31 1.35 9.07 -4.29
C LEU A 31 0.25 8.21 -4.94
N PHE A 32 0.36 7.95 -6.24
CA PHE A 32 -0.59 7.10 -6.95
C PHE A 32 -0.68 5.70 -6.33
N ALA A 33 0.45 5.00 -6.18
CA ALA A 33 0.49 3.65 -5.62
C ALA A 33 -0.04 3.62 -4.18
N MET A 34 0.29 4.65 -3.38
CA MET A 34 -0.16 4.83 -2.01
C MET A 34 -1.69 4.83 -1.90
N PHE A 35 -2.38 5.63 -2.72
CA PHE A 35 -3.84 5.74 -2.68
C PHE A 35 -4.53 4.63 -3.47
N TYR A 36 -4.02 4.26 -4.64
CA TYR A 36 -4.54 3.16 -5.45
C TYR A 36 -4.58 1.85 -4.65
N GLY A 37 -3.48 1.50 -3.99
CA GLY A 37 -3.41 0.30 -3.15
C GLY A 37 -4.40 0.35 -1.98
N ALA A 38 -4.62 1.53 -1.38
CA ALA A 38 -5.60 1.69 -0.31
C ALA A 38 -7.04 1.53 -0.81
N LEU A 39 -7.42 2.26 -1.86
CA LEU A 39 -8.77 2.26 -2.41
C LEU A 39 -9.16 0.88 -2.96
N VAL A 40 -8.29 0.27 -3.77
CA VAL A 40 -8.57 -1.05 -4.34
C VAL A 40 -8.49 -2.15 -3.27
N GLY A 41 -7.59 -2.03 -2.29
CA GLY A 41 -7.52 -2.97 -1.18
C GLY A 41 -8.82 -3.01 -0.35
N LEU A 42 -9.49 -1.87 -0.20
CA LEU A 42 -10.75 -1.76 0.54
C LEU A 42 -11.93 -2.44 -0.17
N THR A 43 -11.85 -2.70 -1.46
CA THR A 43 -12.88 -3.45 -2.20
C THR A 43 -12.65 -4.97 -2.20
N GLN A 44 -11.51 -5.43 -1.69
CA GLN A 44 -11.17 -6.85 -1.71
C GLN A 44 -11.96 -7.66 -0.68
N ASN A 45 -12.48 -8.82 -1.09
CA ASN A 45 -13.23 -9.73 -0.22
C ASN A 45 -12.37 -10.87 0.36
N LYS A 46 -11.15 -11.06 -0.16
CA LYS A 46 -10.19 -12.06 0.34
C LYS A 46 -9.08 -11.35 1.11
N ALA A 47 -8.84 -11.78 2.35
CA ALA A 47 -7.82 -11.17 3.23
C ALA A 47 -6.41 -11.17 2.60
N LYS A 48 -6.04 -12.25 1.91
CA LYS A 48 -4.76 -12.35 1.18
C LYS A 48 -4.63 -11.29 0.08
N SER A 49 -5.68 -11.07 -0.71
CA SER A 49 -5.71 -10.06 -1.78
C SER A 49 -5.67 -8.65 -1.21
N LEU A 50 -6.44 -8.38 -0.16
CA LEU A 50 -6.40 -7.09 0.56
C LEU A 50 -4.98 -6.79 1.03
N LEU A 51 -4.30 -7.75 1.66
CA LEU A 51 -2.92 -7.60 2.08
C LEU A 51 -1.98 -7.35 0.88
N ALA A 52 -2.21 -7.93 -0.28
CA ALA A 52 -1.38 -7.61 -1.46
C ALA A 52 -1.50 -6.13 -1.85
N TYR A 53 -2.73 -5.62 -1.96
CA TYR A 53 -2.98 -4.20 -2.27
C TYR A 53 -2.51 -3.24 -1.18
N SER A 54 -2.61 -3.64 0.10
CA SER A 54 -2.01 -2.85 1.19
C SER A 54 -0.49 -2.74 1.04
N SER A 55 0.17 -3.76 0.47
CA SER A 55 1.61 -3.69 0.18
C SER A 55 1.92 -2.70 -0.95
N ILE A 56 1.05 -2.59 -1.96
CA ILE A 56 1.18 -1.56 -3.01
C ILE A 56 1.13 -0.17 -2.39
N SER A 57 0.19 0.05 -1.47
CA SER A 57 0.06 1.32 -0.75
C SER A 57 1.34 1.69 0.02
N GLN A 58 1.92 0.71 0.73
CA GLN A 58 3.15 0.91 1.52
C GLN A 58 4.39 1.08 0.64
N MET A 59 4.45 0.40 -0.51
CA MET A 59 5.49 0.63 -1.52
C MET A 59 5.38 2.03 -2.12
N GLY A 60 4.17 2.59 -2.25
CA GLY A 60 3.97 3.99 -2.63
C GLY A 60 4.67 4.96 -1.68
N MET A 61 4.56 4.75 -0.36
CA MET A 61 5.30 5.54 0.64
C MET A 61 6.82 5.37 0.54
N MET A 62 7.31 4.17 0.23
CA MET A 62 8.75 3.94 -0.03
C MET A 62 9.24 4.62 -1.31
N LEU A 63 8.39 4.69 -2.35
CA LEU A 63 8.68 5.48 -3.55
C LEU A 63 8.78 6.97 -3.23
N LEU A 64 8.01 7.49 -2.27
CA LEU A 64 8.18 8.89 -1.84
C LEU A 64 9.60 9.13 -1.32
N LEU A 65 10.12 8.26 -0.44
CA LEU A 65 11.51 8.32 0.04
C LEU A 65 12.53 8.24 -1.10
N LEU A 66 12.28 7.38 -2.10
CA LEU A 66 13.12 7.29 -3.28
C LEU A 66 13.13 8.60 -4.08
N GLY A 67 11.95 9.20 -4.29
CA GLY A 67 11.80 10.50 -4.95
C GLY A 67 12.54 11.61 -4.21
N ILE A 68 12.45 11.65 -2.87
CA ILE A 68 13.22 12.58 -2.04
C ILE A 68 14.73 12.37 -2.24
N GLY A 69 15.19 11.12 -2.34
CA GLY A 69 16.59 10.78 -2.62
C GLY A 69 17.14 11.38 -3.92
N PHE A 70 16.32 11.48 -4.96
CA PHE A 70 16.68 12.16 -6.22
C PHE A 70 16.69 13.69 -6.12
N SER A 71 15.90 14.26 -5.20
CA SER A 71 15.85 15.70 -4.93
C SER A 71 17.07 16.17 -4.14
N ALA A 72 17.55 15.36 -3.19
CA ALA A 72 18.67 15.70 -2.32
C ALA A 72 19.72 14.58 -2.21
N PRO A 73 20.55 14.38 -3.26
CA PRO A 73 21.57 13.33 -3.26
C PRO A 73 22.57 13.45 -2.11
N SER A 74 22.97 14.68 -1.74
CA SER A 74 23.89 14.93 -0.62
C SER A 74 23.35 14.46 0.74
N LYS A 75 22.03 14.19 0.84
CA LYS A 75 21.35 13.72 2.05
C LYS A 75 20.94 12.25 1.96
N TRP A 76 21.36 11.56 0.90
CA TRP A 76 20.93 10.19 0.60
C TRP A 76 21.18 9.22 1.75
N HIS A 77 22.30 9.32 2.48
CA HIS A 77 22.57 8.43 3.62
C HIS A 77 21.45 8.42 4.68
N VAL A 78 20.89 9.59 4.99
CA VAL A 78 19.81 9.73 5.99
C VAL A 78 18.47 9.27 5.40
N ILE A 79 18.21 9.61 4.14
CA ILE A 79 16.99 9.20 3.42
C ILE A 79 16.95 7.67 3.24
N GLN A 80 18.08 7.07 2.88
CA GLN A 80 18.25 5.63 2.74
C GLN A 80 18.02 4.92 4.07
N THR A 81 18.49 5.48 5.17
CA THR A 81 18.24 4.92 6.52
C THR A 81 16.74 4.89 6.82
N SER A 82 16.02 5.98 6.51
CA SER A 82 14.56 6.05 6.66
C SER A 82 13.83 5.03 5.76
N LEU A 83 14.32 4.85 4.52
CA LEU A 83 13.80 3.88 3.57
C LEU A 83 14.00 2.43 4.03
N LEU A 84 15.18 2.11 4.56
CA LEU A 84 15.49 0.78 5.10
C LEU A 84 14.67 0.50 6.37
N LEU A 85 14.51 1.49 7.26
CA LEU A 85 13.65 1.37 8.43
C LEU A 85 12.20 1.07 8.01
N PHE A 86 11.68 1.81 7.03
CA PHE A 86 10.33 1.60 6.51
C PHE A 86 10.21 0.20 5.87
N ALA A 87 11.18 -0.20 5.05
CA ALA A 87 11.24 -1.50 4.39
C ALA A 87 11.24 -2.66 5.39
N LEU A 88 12.03 -2.53 6.46
CA LEU A 88 12.14 -3.49 7.56
C LEU A 88 10.83 -3.61 8.34
N HIS A 89 10.27 -2.49 8.80
CA HIS A 89 8.96 -2.45 9.45
C HIS A 89 7.91 -3.16 8.59
N HIS A 90 7.80 -2.75 7.32
CA HIS A 90 6.84 -3.32 6.37
C HIS A 90 7.06 -4.82 6.18
N ALA A 91 8.30 -5.29 5.97
CA ALA A 91 8.60 -6.72 5.79
C ALA A 91 8.14 -7.55 6.99
N LEU A 92 8.48 -7.12 8.21
CA LEU A 92 8.18 -7.84 9.43
C LEU A 92 6.67 -7.82 9.74
N SER A 93 6.03 -6.66 9.71
CA SER A 93 4.59 -6.55 9.98
C SER A 93 3.75 -7.28 8.93
N LYS A 94 4.10 -7.18 7.64
CA LYS A 94 3.41 -7.95 6.59
C LYS A 94 3.67 -9.44 6.69
N GLY A 95 4.90 -9.85 7.00
CA GLY A 95 5.23 -11.24 7.26
C GLY A 95 4.36 -11.82 8.38
N ALA A 96 4.25 -11.10 9.51
CA ALA A 96 3.40 -11.49 10.63
C ALA A 96 1.92 -11.58 10.23
N LEU A 97 1.40 -10.63 9.45
CA LEU A 97 0.01 -10.63 8.99
C LEU A 97 -0.29 -11.80 8.04
N PHE A 98 0.59 -12.06 7.05
CA PHE A 98 0.42 -13.16 6.11
C PHE A 98 0.55 -14.53 6.79
N TYR A 99 1.54 -14.70 7.66
CA TYR A 99 1.72 -15.95 8.41
C TYR A 99 0.59 -16.18 9.40
N GLY A 100 0.05 -15.11 9.99
CA GLY A 100 -1.05 -15.19 10.95
C GLY A 100 -2.43 -15.49 10.33
N LEU A 101 -2.57 -15.49 9.00
CA LEU A 101 -3.84 -15.78 8.30
C LEU A 101 -4.44 -17.15 8.65
N SER A 102 -3.61 -18.15 8.93
CA SER A 102 -4.03 -19.51 9.28
C SER A 102 -4.23 -19.72 10.78
N THR A 103 -4.01 -18.70 11.61
CA THR A 103 -4.07 -18.85 13.07
C THR A 103 -5.51 -18.81 13.63
N GLN A 104 -5.68 -19.38 14.83
CA GLN A 104 -6.96 -19.41 15.56
C GLN A 104 -6.81 -18.92 17.01
N GLY A 105 -7.96 -18.70 17.67
CA GLY A 105 -8.03 -18.33 19.10
C GLY A 105 -7.25 -17.04 19.40
N ILE A 106 -6.44 -17.08 20.46
CA ILE A 106 -5.65 -15.92 20.93
C ILE A 106 -4.65 -15.41 19.87
N HIS A 107 -4.11 -16.29 19.03
CA HIS A 107 -3.18 -15.91 17.96
C HIS A 107 -3.88 -15.05 16.89
N LYS A 108 -5.14 -15.39 16.60
CA LYS A 108 -5.98 -14.62 15.67
C LYS A 108 -6.31 -13.24 16.23
N LEU A 109 -6.56 -13.13 17.54
CA LEU A 109 -6.72 -11.84 18.21
C LEU A 109 -5.42 -11.02 18.16
N ALA A 110 -4.27 -11.67 18.31
CA ALA A 110 -2.97 -11.01 18.27
C ALA A 110 -2.59 -10.45 16.88
N LEU A 111 -3.32 -10.78 15.80
CA LEU A 111 -3.22 -10.07 14.50
C LEU A 111 -3.50 -8.57 14.60
N VAL A 112 -4.19 -8.12 15.63
CA VAL A 112 -4.42 -6.69 15.90
C VAL A 112 -3.10 -5.94 16.09
N LEU A 113 -2.08 -6.57 16.68
CA LEU A 113 -0.80 -5.91 16.97
C LEU A 113 -0.04 -5.48 15.70
N PRO A 114 0.24 -6.36 14.72
CA PRO A 114 0.91 -5.96 13.49
C PRO A 114 -0.01 -5.13 12.59
N ALA A 115 -1.34 -5.24 12.73
CA ALA A 115 -2.30 -4.39 12.06
C ALA A 115 -2.25 -2.93 12.57
N LEU A 116 -2.22 -2.72 13.88
CA LEU A 116 -2.02 -1.41 14.51
C LEU A 116 -0.63 -0.84 14.22
N SER A 117 0.38 -1.72 14.19
CA SER A 117 1.73 -1.34 13.78
C SER A 117 1.73 -0.81 12.35
N LEU A 118 1.14 -1.53 11.38
CA LEU A 118 1.07 -1.08 9.99
C LEU A 118 0.24 0.21 9.83
N ALA A 119 -0.83 0.36 10.61
CA ALA A 119 -1.63 1.59 10.67
C ALA A 119 -0.80 2.80 11.14
N GLY A 120 0.25 2.56 11.93
CA GLY A 120 1.15 3.58 12.45
C GLY A 120 0.66 4.18 13.76
N LEU A 121 0.04 3.37 14.62
CA LEU A 121 -0.34 3.79 15.97
C LEU A 121 0.93 4.25 16.73
N PRO A 122 0.87 5.32 17.55
CA PRO A 122 2.00 5.73 18.39
C PRO A 122 2.63 4.56 19.15
N PHE A 123 3.95 4.63 19.34
CA PHE A 123 4.76 3.58 19.98
C PHE A 123 4.81 2.24 19.24
N THR A 124 4.39 2.19 17.98
CA THR A 124 4.63 1.06 17.08
C THR A 124 5.74 1.33 16.08
N SER A 125 6.28 0.28 15.47
CA SER A 125 7.30 0.42 14.43
C SER A 125 6.80 1.14 13.17
N GLY A 126 5.48 1.14 12.91
CA GLY A 126 4.94 1.90 11.77
C GLY A 126 4.85 3.40 12.03
N ALA A 127 4.66 3.82 13.28
CA ALA A 127 4.76 5.25 13.63
C ALA A 127 6.18 5.76 13.39
N LEU A 128 7.20 4.96 13.75
CA LEU A 128 8.60 5.26 13.46
C LEU A 128 8.86 5.37 11.95
N ALA A 129 8.42 4.37 11.18
CA ALA A 129 8.60 4.35 9.73
C ALA A 129 7.94 5.57 9.04
N LYS A 130 6.72 5.90 9.43
CA LYS A 130 5.98 7.04 8.88
C LYS A 130 6.53 8.39 9.33
N SER A 131 6.98 8.50 10.57
CA SER A 131 7.70 9.70 11.05
C SER A 131 8.99 9.88 10.26
N ALA A 132 9.79 8.82 10.11
CA ALA A 132 11.05 8.89 9.37
C ALA A 132 10.83 9.38 7.92
N LEU A 133 9.78 8.90 7.24
CA LEU A 133 9.35 9.44 5.94
C LEU A 133 9.02 10.93 6.01
N LYS A 134 8.21 11.34 6.99
CA LYS A 134 7.79 12.74 7.17
C LYS A 134 8.98 13.67 7.43
N ASP A 135 9.96 13.21 8.22
CA ASP A 135 11.16 13.97 8.56
C ASP A 135 12.04 14.23 7.32
N GLN A 136 11.97 13.36 6.29
CA GLN A 136 12.70 13.57 5.04
C GLN A 136 12.03 14.57 4.08
N LEU A 137 10.77 14.98 4.34
CA LEU A 137 10.06 15.90 3.44
C LEU A 137 10.76 17.27 3.34
N ILE A 138 11.52 17.66 4.36
CA ILE A 138 12.29 18.92 4.38
C ILE A 138 13.25 19.09 3.19
N PHE A 139 13.57 18.01 2.48
CA PHE A 139 14.46 18.01 1.31
C PHE A 139 13.73 18.17 -0.03
N LEU A 140 12.42 18.41 -0.01
CA LEU A 140 11.61 18.69 -1.18
C LEU A 140 11.27 20.18 -1.30
N PRO A 141 10.91 20.66 -2.51
CA PRO A 141 10.31 21.98 -2.68
C PRO A 141 9.02 22.13 -1.85
N GLU A 142 8.75 23.34 -1.37
CA GLU A 142 7.66 23.67 -0.44
C GLU A 142 6.28 23.14 -0.88
N LEU A 143 5.99 23.23 -2.17
CA LEU A 143 4.75 22.76 -2.77
C LEU A 143 4.53 21.25 -2.55
N TRP A 144 5.57 20.45 -2.77
CA TRP A 144 5.52 19.01 -2.51
C TRP A 144 5.42 18.71 -1.03
N VAL A 145 6.09 19.49 -0.18
CA VAL A 145 6.00 19.36 1.28
C VAL A 145 4.57 19.59 1.75
N SER A 146 3.94 20.68 1.32
CA SER A 146 2.56 21.02 1.66
C SER A 146 1.60 19.92 1.21
N LEU A 147 1.69 19.52 -0.07
CA LEU A 147 0.85 18.46 -0.63
C LEU A 147 0.99 17.14 0.14
N ILE A 148 2.22 16.65 0.33
CA ILE A 148 2.46 15.36 0.98
C ILE A 148 2.05 15.40 2.47
N ASN A 149 2.23 16.53 3.16
CA ASN A 149 1.78 16.67 4.54
C ASN A 149 0.26 16.55 4.72
N TRP A 150 -0.54 16.95 3.72
CA TRP A 150 -1.98 16.70 3.71
C TRP A 150 -2.33 15.26 3.35
N LEU A 151 -1.56 14.64 2.45
CA LEU A 151 -1.83 13.30 1.93
C LEU A 151 -1.39 12.17 2.87
N LEU A 152 -0.31 12.32 3.64
CA LEU A 152 0.18 11.27 4.55
C LEU A 152 -0.79 10.90 5.69
N PRO A 153 -1.48 11.85 6.34
CA PRO A 153 -2.55 11.53 7.27
C PRO A 153 -3.71 10.75 6.60
N LEU A 154 -4.12 11.16 5.40
CA LEU A 154 -5.15 10.45 4.64
C LEU A 154 -4.74 9.02 4.28
N ALA A 155 -3.47 8.82 3.88
CA ALA A 155 -2.92 7.49 3.66
C ALA A 155 -2.90 6.64 4.94
N SER A 156 -2.68 7.26 6.10
CA SER A 156 -2.74 6.58 7.41
C SER A 156 -4.16 6.22 7.82
N ILE A 157 -5.15 7.07 7.54
CA ILE A 157 -6.57 6.72 7.65
C ILE A 157 -6.89 5.53 6.74
N GLY A 158 -6.49 5.58 5.48
CA GLY A 158 -6.68 4.48 4.51
C GLY A 158 -6.03 3.17 4.96
N THR A 159 -4.84 3.22 5.53
CA THR A 159 -4.17 2.03 6.09
C THR A 159 -4.94 1.47 7.27
N THR A 160 -5.43 2.33 8.18
CA THR A 160 -6.27 1.90 9.31
C THR A 160 -7.54 1.21 8.83
N LEU A 161 -8.22 1.77 7.83
CA LEU A 161 -9.41 1.18 7.23
C LEU A 161 -9.11 -0.20 6.60
N LEU A 162 -8.00 -0.31 5.86
CA LEU A 162 -7.54 -1.59 5.31
C LEU A 162 -7.31 -2.63 6.41
N MET A 163 -6.65 -2.23 7.50
CA MET A 163 -6.33 -3.12 8.61
C MET A 163 -7.58 -3.53 9.41
N ALA A 164 -8.52 -2.61 9.61
CA ALA A 164 -9.82 -2.94 10.19
C ALA A 164 -10.60 -3.92 9.31
N ARG A 165 -10.64 -3.68 7.98
CA ARG A 165 -11.26 -4.60 7.02
C ARG A 165 -10.57 -5.96 7.01
N PHE A 166 -9.25 -5.99 7.04
CA PHE A 166 -8.47 -7.22 7.13
C PHE A 166 -8.89 -8.05 8.36
N LEU A 167 -8.92 -7.44 9.55
CA LEU A 167 -9.31 -8.12 10.78
C LEU A 167 -10.77 -8.63 10.71
N TYR A 168 -11.66 -7.84 10.11
CA TYR A 168 -13.04 -8.24 9.85
C TYR A 168 -13.13 -9.48 8.96
N LEU A 169 -12.41 -9.51 7.83
CA LEU A 169 -12.37 -10.67 6.92
C LEU A 169 -11.77 -11.91 7.60
N CYS A 170 -10.77 -11.72 8.46
CA CYS A 170 -10.18 -12.80 9.21
C CYS A 170 -11.17 -13.41 10.21
N ARG A 171 -12.03 -12.62 10.88
CA ARG A 171 -12.93 -13.07 11.97
C ARG A 171 -13.66 -14.38 11.67
N ASN A 172 -14.30 -14.48 10.51
CA ASN A 172 -15.14 -15.63 10.12
C ASN A 172 -14.39 -16.68 9.28
N SER A 173 -13.10 -16.49 9.03
CA SER A 173 -12.29 -17.48 8.31
C SER A 173 -12.02 -18.69 9.20
N HIS A 174 -12.53 -19.85 8.82
CA HIS A 174 -12.24 -21.15 9.43
C HIS A 174 -11.08 -21.80 8.67
N HIS A 175 -9.88 -21.85 9.25
CA HIS A 175 -8.74 -22.58 8.67
C HIS A 175 -8.26 -23.63 9.68
N SER A 176 -8.25 -24.90 9.28
CA SER A 176 -8.03 -26.07 10.15
C SER A 176 -6.57 -26.32 10.55
N GLN A 177 -5.61 -25.52 10.09
CA GLN A 177 -4.20 -25.73 10.36
C GLN A 177 -3.64 -24.66 11.28
N THR A 178 -3.22 -25.06 12.48
CA THR A 178 -2.43 -24.21 13.38
C THR A 178 -0.98 -24.21 12.92
N PRO A 179 -0.42 -23.11 12.41
CA PRO A 179 1.03 -23.03 12.25
C PRO A 179 1.68 -23.10 13.64
N LYS A 180 2.93 -23.60 13.72
CA LYS A 180 3.72 -23.62 14.97
C LYS A 180 3.78 -22.20 15.56
N GLY A 181 3.00 -21.94 16.62
CA GLY A 181 2.75 -20.59 17.15
C GLY A 181 4.02 -19.83 17.53
N LEU A 182 5.07 -20.55 17.94
CA LEU A 182 6.35 -19.97 18.35
C LEU A 182 6.98 -19.07 17.28
N TYR A 183 7.12 -19.54 16.04
CA TYR A 183 7.75 -18.75 14.97
C TYR A 183 6.94 -17.50 14.61
N TRP A 184 5.62 -17.58 14.74
CA TRP A 184 4.77 -16.44 14.52
C TRP A 184 4.92 -15.38 15.61
N TRP A 185 4.95 -15.80 16.88
CA TRP A 185 5.20 -14.89 18.00
C TRP A 185 6.59 -14.25 17.92
N LEU A 186 7.61 -15.02 17.52
CA LEU A 186 8.94 -14.47 17.27
C LEU A 186 8.90 -13.40 16.18
N LEU A 187 8.25 -13.68 15.05
CA LEU A 187 8.11 -12.70 13.96
C LEU A 187 7.34 -11.44 14.40
N LEU A 188 6.29 -11.61 15.20
CA LEU A 188 5.52 -10.52 15.80
C LEU A 188 6.40 -9.65 16.71
N MET A 189 7.13 -10.26 17.63
CA MET A 189 8.07 -9.58 18.52
C MET A 189 9.16 -8.84 17.72
N CYS A 190 9.74 -9.49 16.72
CA CYS A 190 10.71 -8.86 15.83
C CYS A 190 10.12 -7.62 15.14
N SER A 191 8.87 -7.71 14.65
CA SER A 191 8.19 -6.58 14.01
C SER A 191 7.96 -5.40 14.95
N LEU A 192 7.82 -5.66 16.24
CA LEU A 192 7.57 -4.65 17.27
C LEU A 192 8.84 -4.09 17.89
N LEU A 193 9.95 -4.83 17.96
CA LEU A 193 11.14 -4.44 18.71
C LEU A 193 12.31 -4.00 17.82
N ILE A 194 12.56 -4.70 16.71
CA ILE A 194 13.77 -4.46 15.90
C ILE A 194 13.80 -3.03 15.32
N PRO A 195 12.70 -2.49 14.75
CA PRO A 195 12.71 -1.13 14.23
C PRO A 195 12.97 -0.08 15.32
N TRP A 196 12.57 -0.35 16.57
CA TRP A 196 12.84 0.55 17.69
C TRP A 196 14.33 0.61 17.99
N TYR A 197 14.98 -0.55 18.12
CA TYR A 197 16.43 -0.63 18.38
C TYR A 197 17.24 0.21 17.39
N TRP A 198 16.88 0.16 16.10
CA TRP A 198 17.54 0.95 15.06
C TRP A 198 17.25 2.45 15.17
N SER A 199 16.05 2.82 15.61
CA SER A 199 15.59 4.22 15.64
C SER A 199 16.02 5.02 16.89
N LEU A 200 16.46 4.36 17.97
CA LEU A 200 16.70 4.98 19.29
C LEU A 200 17.61 6.22 19.27
N GLN A 201 18.45 6.37 18.25
CA GLN A 201 19.37 7.51 18.10
C GLN A 201 18.76 8.73 17.36
N THR A 202 17.57 8.60 16.79
CA THR A 202 17.01 9.56 15.80
C THR A 202 15.56 9.99 16.09
N ILE A 203 14.97 9.57 17.20
CA ILE A 203 13.54 9.77 17.47
C ILE A 203 13.23 11.21 17.90
N ASN A 204 12.32 11.86 17.17
CA ASN A 204 11.56 13.00 17.67
C ASN A 204 10.23 12.50 18.28
N ILE A 205 10.13 12.54 19.61
CA ILE A 205 8.97 12.03 20.37
C ILE A 205 7.67 12.76 20.00
N ILE A 206 7.74 14.04 19.65
CA ILE A 206 6.58 14.87 19.27
C ILE A 206 5.98 14.39 17.94
N SER A 207 6.83 13.97 17.00
CA SER A 207 6.40 13.50 15.68
C SER A 207 5.59 12.19 15.76
N ILE A 208 5.91 11.31 16.71
CA ILE A 208 5.20 10.04 16.93
C ILE A 208 3.74 10.27 17.32
N TRP A 209 3.46 11.28 18.14
CA TRP A 209 2.08 11.61 18.56
C TRP A 209 1.22 12.14 17.41
N SER A 210 1.83 12.77 16.39
CA SER A 210 1.10 13.27 15.22
C SER A 210 0.42 12.15 14.42
N GLY A 211 0.91 10.90 14.54
CA GLY A 211 0.30 9.71 13.95
C GLY A 211 -0.93 9.18 14.69
N PHE A 212 -1.26 9.71 15.88
CA PHE A 212 -2.40 9.23 16.66
C PHE A 212 -3.74 9.56 16.00
N TRP A 213 -3.96 10.82 15.65
CA TRP A 213 -5.26 11.28 15.17
C TRP A 213 -5.71 10.62 13.86
N PRO A 214 -4.85 10.37 12.84
CA PRO A 214 -5.29 9.72 11.60
C PRO A 214 -5.68 8.26 11.85
N VAL A 215 -4.97 7.58 12.76
CA VAL A 215 -5.31 6.20 13.16
C VAL A 215 -6.63 6.18 13.90
N LEU A 216 -6.83 7.10 14.85
CA LEU A 216 -8.10 7.23 15.57
C LEU A 216 -9.26 7.54 14.61
N ALA A 217 -9.09 8.50 13.70
CA ALA A 217 -10.10 8.86 12.71
C ALA A 217 -10.47 7.65 11.82
N GLY A 218 -9.48 6.92 11.32
CA GLY A 218 -9.72 5.70 10.55
C GLY A 218 -10.42 4.61 11.36
N ALA A 219 -10.08 4.44 12.64
CA ALA A 219 -10.73 3.49 13.53
C ALA A 219 -12.20 3.87 13.81
N VAL A 220 -12.50 5.16 14.00
CA VAL A 220 -13.87 5.68 14.17
C VAL A 220 -14.69 5.45 12.90
N ILE A 221 -14.15 5.77 11.72
CA ILE A 221 -14.82 5.51 10.43
C ILE A 221 -15.09 4.01 10.28
N ALA A 222 -14.10 3.15 10.53
CA ALA A 222 -14.28 1.70 10.49
C ALA A 222 -15.37 1.24 11.47
N TYR A 223 -15.37 1.75 12.70
CA TYR A 223 -16.37 1.41 13.70
C TYR A 223 -17.79 1.79 13.24
N VAL A 224 -17.98 3.00 12.72
CA VAL A 224 -19.29 3.44 12.19
C VAL A 224 -19.75 2.57 11.03
N VAL A 225 -18.85 2.25 10.11
CA VAL A 225 -19.12 1.37 8.95
C VAL A 225 -19.52 -0.03 9.39
N TYR A 226 -18.79 -0.64 10.33
CA TYR A 226 -18.99 -2.03 10.74
C TYR A 226 -20.07 -2.20 11.81
N LYS A 227 -20.40 -1.17 12.58
CA LYS A 227 -21.52 -1.20 13.55
C LYS A 227 -22.84 -0.74 12.93
N GLY A 228 -22.80 0.16 11.95
CA GLY A 228 -23.97 0.65 11.24
C GLY A 228 -24.49 -0.33 10.17
N SER A 229 -25.66 -0.01 9.60
CA SER A 229 -26.29 -0.77 8.50
C SER A 229 -25.54 -0.63 7.14
N TYR A 230 -24.39 0.04 7.13
CA TYR A 230 -23.54 0.26 5.96
C TYR A 230 -22.62 -0.93 5.64
N GLN A 231 -22.67 -2.03 6.40
CA GLN A 231 -21.97 -3.26 6.06
C GLN A 231 -22.27 -3.74 4.62
N SER A 232 -23.49 -3.48 4.14
CA SER A 232 -23.92 -3.77 2.76
C SER A 232 -23.12 -3.03 1.69
N LEU A 233 -22.50 -1.87 1.98
CA LEU A 233 -21.70 -1.13 0.99
C LEU A 233 -20.42 -1.91 0.64
N PHE A 234 -19.82 -2.57 1.63
CA PHE A 234 -18.52 -3.23 1.51
C PHE A 234 -18.58 -4.68 1.06
N SER A 235 -19.75 -5.33 1.20
CA SER A 235 -20.01 -6.68 0.66
C SER A 235 -20.45 -6.65 -0.80
N ARG A 236 -20.95 -5.49 -1.29
CA ARG A 236 -21.42 -5.29 -2.67
C ARG A 236 -20.39 -4.65 -3.59
N THR A 237 -19.21 -4.26 -3.09
CA THR A 237 -18.14 -3.72 -3.93
C THR A 237 -17.53 -4.84 -4.77
N PRO A 238 -17.58 -4.74 -6.11
CA PRO A 238 -16.88 -5.67 -6.98
C PRO A 238 -15.38 -5.61 -6.70
N SER A 239 -14.77 -6.78 -6.50
CA SER A 239 -13.34 -6.89 -6.20
C SER A 239 -12.55 -6.98 -7.50
N ILE A 240 -11.64 -6.04 -7.74
CA ILE A 240 -10.68 -6.13 -8.85
C ILE A 240 -9.79 -7.36 -8.63
N PRO A 241 -9.73 -8.32 -9.57
CA PRO A 241 -8.97 -9.56 -9.38
C PRO A 241 -7.48 -9.29 -9.17
N PRO A 242 -6.83 -10.00 -8.23
CA PRO A 242 -5.39 -9.89 -8.05
C PRO A 242 -4.66 -10.51 -9.25
N GLY A 243 -3.79 -9.75 -9.91
CA GLY A 243 -2.94 -10.27 -11.01
C GLY A 243 -3.38 -9.88 -12.42
N ASP A 244 -4.54 -9.24 -12.60
CA ASP A 244 -5.01 -8.84 -13.94
C ASP A 244 -4.07 -7.86 -14.65
N ILE A 245 -3.25 -7.10 -13.92
CA ILE A 245 -2.20 -6.24 -14.50
C ILE A 245 -1.15 -7.07 -15.26
N LEU A 246 -0.76 -8.22 -14.70
CA LEU A 246 0.20 -9.13 -15.32
C LEU A 246 -0.43 -9.89 -16.48
N ILE A 247 -1.69 -10.32 -16.35
CA ILE A 247 -2.42 -11.02 -17.43
C ILE A 247 -2.71 -10.08 -18.61
N LEU A 248 -2.99 -8.79 -18.35
CA LEU A 248 -3.19 -7.78 -19.40
C LEU A 248 -1.86 -7.42 -20.08
N GLY A 249 -0.77 -7.28 -19.31
CA GLY A 249 0.58 -7.11 -19.85
C GLY A 249 1.04 -8.31 -20.67
N GLU A 250 0.72 -9.53 -20.22
CA GLU A 250 0.98 -10.77 -20.95
C GLU A 250 0.14 -10.87 -22.24
N LYS A 251 -1.11 -10.38 -22.25
CA LYS A 251 -1.93 -10.29 -23.48
C LYS A 251 -1.37 -9.30 -24.48
N VAL A 252 -0.84 -8.16 -24.03
CA VAL A 252 -0.20 -7.16 -24.91
C VAL A 252 1.15 -7.68 -25.44
N LEU A 253 1.95 -8.33 -24.60
CA LEU A 253 3.21 -8.97 -25.01
C LEU A 253 2.98 -10.18 -25.93
N LYS A 254 1.95 -10.98 -25.68
CA LYS A 254 1.51 -12.05 -26.59
C LYS A 254 1.00 -11.49 -27.91
N GLN A 255 0.29 -10.35 -27.93
CA GLN A 255 -0.09 -9.69 -29.18
C GLN A 255 1.14 -9.20 -29.99
N SER A 256 2.25 -8.84 -29.34
CA SER A 256 3.51 -8.55 -30.05
C SER A 256 4.31 -9.80 -30.48
N HIS A 257 4.06 -10.97 -29.87
CA HIS A 257 4.73 -12.24 -30.20
C HIS A 257 3.89 -13.20 -31.06
N LEU A 258 2.59 -12.95 -31.25
CA LEU A 258 1.68 -13.77 -32.06
C LEU A 258 1.78 -13.48 -33.58
N SER A 259 2.81 -12.77 -34.04
CA SER A 259 3.23 -12.85 -35.45
C SER A 259 4.08 -14.10 -35.75
N SER A 260 4.33 -14.98 -34.77
CA SER A 260 4.94 -16.29 -35.05
C SER A 260 4.29 -17.44 -34.26
N LYS A 261 3.66 -18.34 -35.02
CA LYS A 261 3.27 -19.72 -34.73
C LYS A 261 1.96 -19.97 -33.96
N THR A 262 0.93 -20.07 -34.78
CA THR A 262 -0.11 -21.12 -34.83
C THR A 262 0.24 -22.45 -34.15
N GLU A 263 -0.79 -23.08 -33.54
CA GLU A 263 -0.91 -24.47 -33.05
C GLU A 263 -0.71 -24.73 -31.54
N HIS A 264 -1.78 -24.52 -30.73
CA HIS A 264 -2.23 -25.50 -29.73
C HIS A 264 -3.57 -25.09 -29.09
N ASN A 265 -4.68 -25.57 -29.67
CA ASN A 265 -6.03 -25.46 -29.11
C ASN A 265 -6.46 -26.86 -28.62
N THR A 266 -6.53 -27.09 -27.30
CA THR A 266 -7.22 -28.27 -26.73
C THR A 266 -7.55 -28.22 -25.23
N HIS A 267 -7.32 -27.12 -24.49
CA HIS A 267 -7.57 -27.08 -23.03
C HIS A 267 -8.55 -26.00 -22.54
N GLN A 268 -9.42 -25.49 -23.42
CA GLN A 268 -10.20 -24.28 -23.14
C GLN A 268 -11.63 -24.51 -22.63
N GLU A 269 -12.11 -25.75 -22.55
CA GLU A 269 -13.52 -26.04 -22.25
C GLU A 269 -13.86 -26.24 -20.76
N GLU A 270 -12.88 -26.32 -19.84
CA GLU A 270 -13.14 -26.60 -18.42
C GLU A 270 -13.25 -25.35 -17.50
N SER A 271 -12.94 -24.14 -18.00
CA SER A 271 -12.96 -22.91 -17.17
C SER A 271 -14.30 -22.17 -17.12
N ASP A 272 -15.24 -22.50 -18.01
CA ASP A 272 -16.45 -21.69 -18.21
C ASP A 272 -17.58 -22.00 -17.21
N PHE A 273 -17.46 -23.05 -16.40
CA PHE A 273 -18.52 -23.45 -15.47
C PHE A 273 -18.47 -22.77 -14.09
N ILE A 274 -17.37 -22.08 -13.73
CA ILE A 274 -17.18 -21.52 -12.37
C ILE A 274 -17.35 -19.97 -12.30
N LEU A 275 -17.44 -19.27 -13.43
CA LEU A 275 -17.39 -17.81 -13.51
C LEU A 275 -18.67 -17.18 -14.11
N GLY A 276 -19.82 -17.34 -13.44
CA GLY A 276 -21.02 -16.58 -13.79
C GLY A 276 -20.96 -15.13 -13.30
N PRO A 277 -21.08 -14.09 -14.15
CA PRO A 277 -21.01 -12.70 -13.72
C PRO A 277 -22.36 -12.24 -13.15
N GLN A 278 -22.40 -11.93 -11.85
CA GLN A 278 -23.53 -11.19 -11.27
C GLN A 278 -23.41 -9.70 -11.65
N LYS A 279 -24.43 -9.16 -12.34
CA LYS A 279 -24.46 -7.77 -12.83
C LYS A 279 -24.55 -6.77 -11.68
N ALA A 280 -23.60 -5.84 -11.61
CA ALA A 280 -23.59 -4.72 -10.66
C ALA A 280 -24.76 -3.73 -10.92
N PRO A 281 -25.27 -3.04 -9.88
CA PRO A 281 -26.28 -1.99 -10.02
C PRO A 281 -25.76 -0.78 -10.82
N ALA A 282 -26.63 -0.16 -11.62
CA ALA A 282 -26.27 0.78 -12.68
C ALA A 282 -25.49 2.03 -12.22
N PHE A 283 -25.72 2.52 -11.00
CA PHE A 283 -25.02 3.68 -10.44
C PHE A 283 -23.53 3.44 -10.13
N ILE A 284 -23.15 2.20 -9.77
CA ILE A 284 -21.75 1.83 -9.47
C ILE A 284 -21.02 1.37 -10.73
N ALA A 285 -21.75 0.72 -11.65
CA ALA A 285 -21.18 0.18 -12.88
C ALA A 285 -20.59 1.25 -13.82
N VAL A 286 -21.08 2.50 -13.76
CA VAL A 286 -20.64 3.56 -14.68
C VAL A 286 -19.26 4.11 -14.32
N PRO A 287 -18.98 4.57 -13.08
CA PRO A 287 -17.62 4.96 -12.69
C PRO A 287 -16.63 3.81 -12.74
N GLU A 288 -17.08 2.59 -12.41
CA GLU A 288 -16.25 1.38 -12.42
C GLU A 288 -15.82 0.98 -13.83
N ARG A 289 -16.73 0.94 -14.81
CA ARG A 289 -16.38 0.69 -16.22
C ARG A 289 -15.54 1.81 -16.80
N TYR A 290 -15.71 3.03 -16.30
CA TYR A 290 -14.90 4.17 -16.71
C TYR A 290 -13.46 4.03 -16.20
N LEU A 291 -13.24 3.72 -14.92
CA LEU A 291 -11.91 3.57 -14.32
C LEU A 291 -11.23 2.22 -14.60
N ALA A 292 -11.99 1.17 -14.93
CA ALA A 292 -11.45 -0.12 -15.36
C ALA A 292 -10.68 -0.02 -16.69
N LYS A 293 -10.96 1.01 -17.49
CA LYS A 293 -10.18 1.33 -18.68
C LYS A 293 -8.92 2.07 -18.26
N TRP A 294 -7.77 1.44 -18.44
CA TRP A 294 -6.45 2.00 -18.13
C TRP A 294 -6.23 3.39 -18.72
N THR A 295 -6.72 3.64 -19.94
CA THR A 295 -6.66 4.97 -20.57
C THR A 295 -7.34 6.05 -19.74
N ASN A 296 -8.42 5.71 -19.03
CA ASN A 296 -9.22 6.66 -18.26
C ASN A 296 -8.70 6.80 -16.83
N ALA A 297 -8.19 5.73 -16.22
CA ALA A 297 -7.49 5.80 -14.94
C ALA A 297 -6.18 6.59 -15.08
N ILE A 298 -5.42 6.33 -16.14
CA ILE A 298 -4.21 7.09 -16.49
C ILE A 298 -4.58 8.51 -16.89
N SER A 299 -5.63 8.74 -17.68
CA SER A 299 -6.07 10.09 -18.03
C SER A 299 -6.55 10.88 -16.81
N LEU A 300 -7.33 10.28 -15.91
CA LEU A 300 -7.73 10.92 -14.66
C LEU A 300 -6.52 11.19 -13.77
N PHE A 301 -5.59 10.25 -13.67
CA PHE A 301 -4.33 10.43 -12.93
C PHE A 301 -3.47 11.54 -13.54
N LEU A 302 -3.26 11.55 -14.85
CA LEU A 302 -2.55 12.60 -15.56
C LEU A 302 -3.29 13.93 -15.43
N MET A 303 -4.62 13.96 -15.45
CA MET A 303 -5.41 15.17 -15.27
C MET A 303 -5.32 15.69 -13.84
N VAL A 304 -5.27 14.81 -12.83
CA VAL A 304 -5.01 15.19 -11.43
C VAL A 304 -3.55 15.64 -11.25
N LEU A 305 -2.60 15.00 -11.92
CA LEU A 305 -1.18 15.31 -11.83
C LEU A 305 -0.82 16.59 -12.60
N ILE A 306 -1.43 16.82 -13.77
CA ILE A 306 -1.38 18.05 -14.55
C ILE A 306 -2.17 19.14 -13.81
N GLY A 307 -3.33 18.85 -13.25
CA GLY A 307 -4.09 19.82 -12.44
C GLY A 307 -3.32 20.25 -11.21
N LEU A 308 -2.67 19.31 -10.51
CA LEU A 308 -1.73 19.61 -9.44
C LEU A 308 -0.55 20.40 -9.98
N PHE A 309 0.09 19.98 -11.07
CA PHE A 309 1.22 20.69 -11.65
C PHE A 309 0.89 22.14 -12.05
N LEU A 310 -0.25 22.36 -12.72
CA LEU A 310 -0.72 23.67 -13.16
C LEU A 310 -1.09 24.56 -11.97
N PHE A 311 -1.85 24.02 -11.01
CA PHE A 311 -2.16 24.71 -9.75
C PHE A 311 -0.88 25.13 -9.00
N LEU A 312 0.16 24.30 -9.07
CA LEU A 312 1.45 24.54 -8.43
C LEU A 312 2.35 25.52 -9.21
N THR A 313 2.22 25.60 -10.53
CA THR A 313 2.93 26.61 -11.36
C THR A 313 2.27 27.97 -11.34
N ASP A 314 0.97 28.07 -11.08
CA ASP A 314 0.25 29.35 -10.97
C ASP A 314 0.45 30.04 -9.61
N ILE A 315 1.02 29.33 -8.63
CA ILE A 315 1.28 29.83 -7.25
C ILE A 315 2.75 30.27 -7.06
N LEU A 316 3.65 29.91 -7.99
CA LEU A 316 5.08 30.32 -8.00
C LEU A 316 5.31 31.52 -8.94
#